data_AF-A0AAV0EPK8-F1
#
_entry.id   AF-A0AAV0EPK8-F1
#
_cell.length_a   1.000
_cell.length_b   1.000
_cell.length_c   1.000
_cell.angle_alpha   90.00
_cell.angle_beta   90.00
_cell.angle_gamma   90.00
#
_symmetry.space_group_name_H-M   'P 1'
#
loop_
_entity.id
_entity.type
_entity.pdbx_description
1 polymer ?
#
loop_
_entity_poly.entity_id
_entity_poly.type
_entity_poly.pdbx_seq_one_letter_code
_entity_poly.pdbx_strand_id
1 'polypeptide(L)'
;MRLWYGVILKRGGAWCNLPEYCATAYAHTRNLTLDPKPYSFKDILSKKKKRRIQGTKIYFRGARIYKTVMHELLYKLGMTTAKNALLVGGSAGGVAVTLHCDGFHDLLPHATRVKCLSDAGYFFPSKKYGHGEIFTQTFQGLMAHGSIKALPEECTSRMSPYLCFFPQNVQEHIKTPIFFLMSAFDTVQGMIQ
;
A
#
# COMPACT_ATOMS: atom_id res chain seq x y z
N MET A 1 29.14 11.19 -16.63
CA MET A 1 28.35 10.41 -15.64
C MET A 1 26.89 10.40 -16.08
N ARG A 2 26.31 9.25 -16.42
CA ARG A 2 24.85 9.14 -16.60
C ARG A 2 24.21 9.13 -15.21
N LEU A 3 23.45 10.17 -14.88
CA LEU A 3 22.59 10.18 -13.69
C LEU A 3 21.43 9.22 -13.97
N TRP A 4 21.55 7.98 -13.50
CA TRP A 4 20.42 7.07 -13.47
C TRP A 4 19.49 7.52 -12.35
N TYR A 5 18.35 8.10 -12.74
CA TYR A 5 17.23 8.38 -11.84
C TYR A 5 16.27 7.19 -11.90
N GLY A 6 16.12 6.47 -10.80
CA GLY A 6 15.06 5.47 -10.67
C GLY A 6 13.82 6.13 -10.10
N VAL A 7 12.82 6.45 -10.94
CA VAL A 7 11.49 6.89 -10.47
C VAL A 7 10.54 5.69 -10.57
N ILE A 8 10.02 5.24 -9.43
CA ILE A 8 9.02 4.17 -9.40
C ILE A 8 7.67 4.75 -9.03
N LEU A 9 6.68 4.56 -9.91
CA LEU A 9 5.31 5.02 -9.67
C LEU A 9 4.41 3.88 -9.18
N LYS A 10 3.84 4.07 -7.99
CA LYS A 10 2.75 3.26 -7.45
C LYS A 10 1.41 3.94 -7.73
N ARG A 11 0.68 3.42 -8.73
CA ARG A 11 -0.70 3.88 -8.97
C ARG A 11 -1.61 3.47 -7.81
N GLY A 12 -2.51 4.37 -7.43
CA GLY A 12 -3.61 4.10 -6.50
C GLY A 12 -4.88 3.61 -7.20
N GLY A 13 -6.04 3.77 -6.55
CA GLY A 13 -7.34 3.41 -7.10
C GLY A 13 -8.32 2.77 -6.10
N ALA A 14 -8.46 3.39 -4.92
CA ALA A 14 -9.25 2.88 -3.79
C ALA A 14 -8.91 1.43 -3.40
N TRP A 15 -9.74 0.82 -2.55
CA TRP A 15 -9.51 -0.52 -2.00
C TRP A 15 -10.84 -1.24 -1.80
N CYS A 16 -10.75 -2.54 -1.52
CA CYS A 16 -11.87 -3.33 -1.05
C CYS A 16 -11.38 -4.27 0.07
N ASN A 17 -12.20 -4.43 1.11
CA ASN A 17 -11.88 -5.22 2.30
C ASN A 17 -12.81 -6.44 2.48
N LEU A 18 -13.95 -6.47 1.78
CA LEU A 18 -14.88 -7.58 1.77
C LEU A 18 -14.85 -8.27 0.41
N PRO A 19 -14.78 -9.62 0.34
CA PRO A 19 -14.77 -10.33 -0.93
C PRO A 19 -15.93 -9.93 -1.86
N GLU A 20 -17.13 -9.72 -1.30
CA GLU A 20 -18.35 -9.37 -2.05
C GLU A 20 -18.18 -7.98 -2.67
N TYR A 21 -17.78 -7.00 -1.86
CA TYR A 21 -17.45 -5.66 -2.35
C TYR A 21 -16.29 -5.65 -3.36
N CYS A 22 -15.26 -6.47 -3.15
CA CYS A 22 -14.15 -6.60 -4.09
C CYS A 22 -14.58 -7.15 -5.45
N ALA A 23 -15.43 -8.18 -5.46
CA ALA A 23 -15.96 -8.76 -6.68
C ALA A 23 -16.80 -7.72 -7.46
N THR A 24 -17.69 -7.02 -6.76
CA THR A 24 -18.59 -6.05 -7.41
C THR A 24 -17.88 -4.77 -7.84
N ALA A 25 -17.03 -4.19 -6.98
CA ALA A 25 -16.36 -2.92 -7.24
C ALA A 25 -15.23 -3.03 -8.28
N TYR A 26 -14.56 -4.19 -8.38
CA TYR A 26 -13.34 -4.32 -9.19
C TYR A 26 -13.35 -5.45 -10.22
N ALA A 27 -14.16 -6.50 -10.09
CA ALA A 27 -14.14 -7.62 -11.04
C ALA A 27 -15.01 -7.37 -12.29
N HIS A 28 -16.14 -6.68 -12.15
CA HIS A 28 -17.01 -6.36 -13.30
C HIS A 28 -16.47 -5.23 -14.19
N THR A 29 -15.61 -4.37 -13.65
CA THR A 29 -15.16 -3.14 -14.33
C THR A 29 -13.78 -3.22 -14.97
N ARG A 30 -12.98 -4.28 -14.72
CA ARG A 30 -11.54 -4.27 -15.07
C ARG A 30 -10.92 -5.53 -15.69
N ASN A 31 -11.69 -6.47 -16.25
CA ASN A 31 -11.15 -7.67 -16.93
C ASN A 31 -10.00 -8.35 -16.14
N LEU A 32 -10.20 -8.55 -14.83
CA LEU A 32 -9.15 -9.14 -13.98
C LEU A 32 -8.84 -10.57 -14.42
N THR A 33 -7.56 -10.84 -14.71
CA THR A 33 -7.09 -12.16 -15.14
C THR A 33 -7.34 -13.20 -14.05
N LEU A 34 -8.13 -14.21 -14.39
CA LEU A 34 -8.45 -15.36 -13.55
C LEU A 34 -7.32 -16.39 -13.68
N ASP A 35 -6.58 -16.64 -12.59
CA ASP A 35 -5.47 -17.61 -12.60
C ASP A 35 -6.01 -19.05 -12.38
N PRO A 36 -5.74 -19.99 -13.31
CA PRO A 36 -6.25 -21.36 -13.25
C PRO A 36 -5.53 -22.29 -12.26
N LYS A 37 -4.47 -21.88 -11.56
CA LYS A 37 -3.76 -22.76 -10.60
C LYS A 37 -3.79 -22.28 -9.14
N PRO A 38 -4.35 -23.08 -8.21
CA PRO A 38 -4.45 -22.71 -6.80
C PRO A 38 -3.12 -22.94 -6.05
N TYR A 39 -2.70 -21.97 -5.24
CA TYR A 39 -1.74 -22.21 -4.16
C TYR A 39 -2.44 -22.20 -2.79
N SER A 40 -1.94 -23.06 -1.90
CA SER A 40 -2.46 -23.30 -0.55
C SER A 40 -2.17 -22.12 0.39
N PHE A 41 -3.22 -21.74 1.11
CA PHE A 41 -3.32 -20.57 1.97
C PHE A 41 -3.15 -20.99 3.43
N LYS A 42 -2.11 -21.79 3.73
CA LYS A 42 -2.24 -22.83 4.77
C LYS A 42 -2.85 -22.34 6.07
N ASP A 43 -2.56 -21.12 6.53
CA ASP A 43 -3.18 -20.60 7.75
C ASP A 43 -3.40 -19.06 7.72
N ILE A 44 -4.48 -18.53 7.10
CA ILE A 44 -5.06 -17.25 7.60
C ILE A 44 -5.85 -17.55 8.89
N LEU A 45 -5.08 -18.04 9.87
CA LEU A 45 -5.35 -18.00 11.31
C LEU A 45 -6.68 -18.65 11.76
N SER A 46 -6.65 -19.96 12.02
CA SER A 46 -7.56 -20.70 12.91
C SER A 46 -9.09 -20.51 12.75
N LYS A 47 -9.72 -21.53 12.12
CA LYS A 47 -11.14 -21.94 12.18
C LYS A 47 -12.23 -20.88 11.92
N LYS A 48 -12.90 -21.08 10.75
CA LYS A 48 -14.24 -20.62 10.32
C LYS A 48 -14.37 -19.25 9.63
N LYS A 49 -14.05 -19.20 8.33
CA LYS A 49 -15.05 -19.01 7.24
C LYS A 49 -14.35 -18.92 5.88
N LYS A 50 -14.56 -19.92 5.02
CA LYS A 50 -14.32 -19.81 3.58
C LYS A 50 -15.50 -19.05 2.98
N ARG A 51 -15.31 -17.84 2.43
CA ARG A 51 -16.34 -17.18 1.62
C ARG A 51 -15.94 -17.25 0.15
N ARG A 52 -16.69 -18.06 -0.59
CA ARG A 52 -16.60 -18.28 -2.04
C ARG A 52 -17.71 -17.42 -2.67
N ILE A 53 -17.40 -16.59 -3.65
CA ILE A 53 -18.42 -15.86 -4.41
C ILE A 53 -18.51 -16.55 -5.75
N GLN A 54 -19.61 -17.26 -5.99
CA GLN A 54 -19.94 -17.89 -7.29
C GLN A 54 -18.80 -18.70 -7.94
N GLY A 55 -17.89 -19.30 -7.16
CA GLY A 55 -16.77 -20.08 -7.69
C GLY A 55 -15.42 -19.35 -7.78
N THR A 56 -15.38 -18.02 -7.70
CA THR A 56 -14.18 -17.20 -7.96
C THR A 56 -13.40 -16.89 -6.67
N LYS A 57 -12.07 -17.05 -6.71
CA LYS A 57 -11.15 -16.70 -5.62
C LYS A 57 -10.47 -15.36 -5.93
N ILE A 58 -10.48 -14.44 -4.98
CA ILE A 58 -9.79 -13.14 -5.08
C ILE A 58 -8.43 -13.25 -4.38
N TYR A 59 -7.38 -12.71 -5.01
CA TYR A 59 -6.02 -12.72 -4.47
C TYR A 59 -5.51 -11.29 -4.26
N PHE A 60 -5.06 -11.00 -3.05
CA PHE A 60 -4.36 -9.75 -2.73
C PHE A 60 -2.85 -10.00 -2.87
N ARG A 61 -2.26 -9.57 -4.00
CA ARG A 61 -0.86 -9.86 -4.37
C ARG A 61 0.05 -8.63 -4.40
N GLY A 62 -0.36 -7.50 -3.83
CA GLY A 62 0.38 -6.23 -3.88
C GLY A 62 1.85 -6.35 -3.48
N ALA A 63 2.13 -6.99 -2.33
CA ALA A 63 3.50 -7.21 -1.85
C ALA A 63 4.33 -8.12 -2.79
N ARG A 64 3.71 -9.18 -3.33
CA ARG A 64 4.38 -10.09 -4.28
C ARG A 64 4.72 -9.38 -5.59
N ILE A 65 3.79 -8.60 -6.13
CA ILE A 65 4.01 -7.79 -7.34
C ILE A 65 5.13 -6.79 -7.09
N TYR A 66 5.12 -6.08 -5.96
CA TYR A 66 6.18 -5.15 -5.60
C TYR A 66 7.55 -5.81 -5.56
N LYS A 67 7.67 -6.94 -4.84
CA LYS A 67 8.92 -7.68 -4.74
C LYS A 67 9.47 -8.08 -6.11
N THR A 68 8.61 -8.61 -7.00
CA THR A 68 9.02 -9.00 -8.35
C THR A 68 9.45 -7.81 -9.19
N VAL A 69 8.69 -6.70 -9.17
CA VAL A 69 9.04 -5.48 -9.92
C VAL A 69 10.36 -4.89 -9.43
N MET A 70 10.57 -4.82 -8.10
CA MET A 70 11.83 -4.35 -7.54
C MET A 70 13.00 -5.22 -7.92
N HIS A 71 12.84 -6.55 -7.86
CA HIS A 71 13.89 -7.48 -8.28
C HIS A 71 14.29 -7.27 -9.76
N GLU A 72 13.32 -7.08 -10.64
CA GLU A 72 13.59 -6.79 -12.06
C GLU A 72 14.36 -5.48 -12.24
N LEU A 73 13.89 -4.41 -11.61
CA LEU A 73 14.51 -3.08 -11.70
C LEU A 73 15.95 -3.09 -11.17
N LEU A 74 16.15 -3.71 -10.00
CA LEU A 74 17.45 -3.77 -9.33
C LEU A 74 18.45 -4.62 -10.14
N TYR A 75 18.11 -5.87 -10.42
CA TYR A 75 19.09 -6.86 -10.84
C TYR A 75 19.13 -7.09 -12.35
N LYS A 76 18.04 -6.80 -13.08
CA LYS A 76 18.01 -6.96 -14.54
C LYS A 76 18.17 -5.65 -15.29
N LEU A 77 17.62 -4.56 -14.74
CA LEU A 77 17.63 -3.24 -15.38
C LEU A 77 18.68 -2.29 -14.77
N GLY A 78 19.49 -2.76 -13.82
CA GLY A 78 20.68 -2.06 -13.34
C GLY A 78 20.44 -0.94 -12.33
N MET A 79 19.25 -0.86 -11.73
CA MET A 79 18.90 0.19 -10.76
C MET A 79 19.74 0.12 -9.48
N THR A 80 20.41 -1.00 -9.18
CA THR A 80 21.39 -1.12 -8.07
C THR A 80 22.54 -0.12 -8.16
N THR A 81 22.83 0.41 -9.36
CA THR A 81 23.90 1.39 -9.60
C THR A 81 23.40 2.85 -9.59
N ALA A 82 22.10 3.06 -9.34
CA ALA A 82 21.52 4.39 -9.33
C ALA A 82 22.07 5.24 -8.18
N LYS A 83 22.47 6.48 -8.48
CA LYS A 83 22.90 7.45 -7.45
C LYS A 83 21.71 8.11 -6.77
N ASN A 84 20.62 8.32 -7.51
CA ASN A 84 19.41 8.95 -7.03
C ASN A 84 18.20 8.06 -7.32
N ALA A 85 17.31 7.91 -6.35
CA ALA A 85 16.08 7.15 -6.51
C ALA A 85 14.91 7.84 -5.82
N LEU A 86 13.74 7.77 -6.43
CA LEU A 86 12.51 8.37 -5.95
C LEU A 86 11.37 7.35 -6.04
N LEU A 87 10.79 7.00 -4.90
CA LEU A 87 9.56 6.21 -4.85
C LEU A 87 8.35 7.16 -4.76
N VAL A 88 7.47 7.12 -5.76
CA VAL A 88 6.30 7.99 -5.86
C VAL A 88 5.04 7.15 -5.84
N GLY A 89 3.99 7.62 -5.17
CA GLY A 89 2.69 6.97 -5.23
C GLY A 89 1.55 7.95 -4.99
N GLY A 90 0.44 7.71 -5.70
CA GLY A 90 -0.78 8.54 -5.64
C GLY A 90 -1.93 7.83 -4.94
N SER A 91 -2.70 8.50 -4.09
CA SER A 91 -3.88 7.96 -3.39
C SER A 91 -3.50 6.71 -2.57
N ALA A 92 -4.11 5.56 -2.87
CA ALA A 92 -3.72 4.27 -2.32
C ALA A 92 -2.23 3.92 -2.51
N GLY A 93 -1.65 4.38 -3.62
CA GLY A 93 -0.21 4.28 -3.86
C GLY A 93 0.61 5.14 -2.89
N GLY A 94 0.13 6.31 -2.49
CA GLY A 94 0.80 7.20 -1.54
C GLY A 94 0.85 6.60 -0.13
N VAL A 95 -0.24 5.95 0.30
CA VAL A 95 -0.25 5.14 1.54
C VAL A 95 0.80 4.02 1.44
N ALA A 96 0.86 3.30 0.32
CA ALA A 96 1.87 2.26 0.13
C ALA A 96 3.31 2.81 0.13
N VAL A 97 3.55 3.99 -0.45
CA VAL A 97 4.87 4.65 -0.38
C VAL A 97 5.25 5.00 1.04
N THR A 98 4.31 5.51 1.83
CA THR A 98 4.51 5.83 3.25
C THR A 98 5.02 4.61 4.03
N LEU A 99 4.44 3.43 3.78
CA LEU A 99 4.79 2.18 4.47
C LEU A 99 6.07 1.50 3.94
N HIS A 100 6.42 1.74 2.68
CA HIS A 100 7.53 1.05 2.02
C HIS A 100 8.74 1.94 1.75
N CYS A 101 8.74 3.19 2.22
CA CYS A 101 9.79 4.15 1.92
C CYS A 101 11.17 3.68 2.41
N ASP A 102 11.28 3.25 3.67
CA ASP A 102 12.54 2.76 4.24
C ASP A 102 12.97 1.44 3.59
N GLY A 103 12.04 0.50 3.41
CA GLY A 103 12.35 -0.75 2.69
C GLY A 103 12.77 -0.51 1.23
N PHE A 104 12.35 0.58 0.59
CA PHE A 104 12.83 0.97 -0.73
C PHE A 104 14.26 1.52 -0.69
N HIS A 105 14.58 2.31 0.34
CA HIS A 105 15.96 2.76 0.59
C HIS A 105 16.90 1.57 0.80
N ASP A 106 16.51 0.61 1.64
CA ASP A 106 17.34 -0.55 1.98
C ASP A 106 17.70 -1.42 0.77
N LEU A 107 16.85 -1.39 -0.27
CA LEU A 107 17.10 -2.09 -1.54
C LEU A 107 18.17 -1.42 -2.42
N LEU A 108 18.62 -0.21 -2.06
CA LEU A 108 19.52 0.63 -2.86
C LEU A 108 20.74 1.06 -2.04
N PRO A 109 21.59 0.13 -1.56
CA PRO A 109 22.70 0.43 -0.65
C PRO A 109 23.78 1.34 -1.25
N HIS A 110 23.82 1.48 -2.58
CA HIS A 110 24.79 2.34 -3.27
C HIS A 110 24.22 3.71 -3.68
N ALA A 111 22.92 3.94 -3.50
CA ALA A 111 22.31 5.21 -3.82
C ALA A 111 22.69 6.26 -2.78
N THR A 112 23.18 7.42 -3.23
CA THR A 112 23.56 8.52 -2.35
C THR A 112 22.36 9.40 -1.97
N ARG A 113 21.24 9.27 -2.68
CA ARG A 113 20.01 10.02 -2.40
C ARG A 113 18.78 9.20 -2.76
N VAL A 114 18.13 8.66 -1.73
CA VAL A 114 16.80 8.03 -1.84
C VAL A 114 15.77 8.93 -1.17
N LYS A 115 14.66 9.18 -1.86
CA LYS A 115 13.53 9.97 -1.35
C LYS A 115 12.21 9.30 -1.70
N CYS A 116 11.15 9.72 -1.02
CA CYS A 116 9.79 9.28 -1.29
C CYS A 116 8.83 10.45 -1.46
N LEU A 117 7.79 10.26 -2.26
CA LEU A 117 6.68 11.19 -2.44
C LEU A 117 5.36 10.43 -2.29
N SER A 118 4.62 10.78 -1.24
CA SER A 118 3.25 10.34 -1.02
C SER A 118 2.32 11.45 -1.50
N ASP A 119 1.72 11.25 -2.67
CA ASP A 119 0.75 12.16 -3.28
C ASP A 119 -0.67 11.66 -2.98
N ALA A 120 -1.54 12.55 -2.49
CA ALA A 120 -2.91 12.24 -2.06
C ALA A 120 -3.02 11.03 -1.10
N GLY A 121 -1.95 10.72 -0.35
CA GLY A 121 -1.87 9.55 0.52
C GLY A 121 -1.99 9.85 2.02
N TYR A 122 -2.15 11.13 2.39
CA TYR A 122 -2.21 11.57 3.79
C TYR A 122 -3.66 11.57 4.34
N PHE A 123 -4.25 10.38 4.48
CA PHE A 123 -5.59 10.26 5.06
C PHE A 123 -5.56 10.42 6.57
N PHE A 124 -6.66 10.88 7.16
CA PHE A 124 -6.81 11.03 8.60
C PHE A 124 -8.20 10.55 9.06
N PRO A 125 -8.33 10.11 10.33
CA PRO A 125 -9.62 9.71 10.87
C PRO A 125 -10.52 10.94 10.99
N SER A 126 -11.59 10.99 10.19
CA SER A 126 -12.62 12.02 10.27
C SER A 126 -13.93 11.45 10.81
N LYS A 127 -14.50 12.13 11.81
CA LYS A 127 -15.87 11.86 12.31
C LYS A 127 -16.94 12.78 11.70
N LYS A 128 -16.52 13.83 11.00
CA LYS A 128 -17.39 14.90 10.53
C LYS A 128 -18.06 14.49 9.22
N TYR A 129 -19.35 14.81 9.08
CA TYR A 129 -20.23 14.60 7.90
C TYR A 129 -21.09 13.33 7.84
N GLY A 130 -21.40 12.67 8.97
CA GLY A 130 -22.55 11.73 9.04
C GLY A 130 -22.37 10.37 8.34
N HIS A 131 -21.34 10.21 7.52
CA HIS A 131 -20.87 8.91 7.08
C HIS A 131 -19.67 8.52 7.95
N GLY A 132 -19.70 7.32 8.53
CA GLY A 132 -18.76 6.90 9.58
C GLY A 132 -17.27 6.97 9.19
N GLU A 133 -16.40 6.62 10.14
CA GLU A 133 -14.93 6.66 10.00
C GLU A 133 -14.40 5.73 8.87
N ILE A 134 -14.55 6.12 7.60
CA ILE A 134 -14.32 5.23 6.46
C ILE A 134 -12.88 4.73 6.40
N PHE A 135 -11.92 5.61 6.69
CA PHE A 135 -10.50 5.26 6.65
C PHE A 135 -10.11 4.40 7.85
N THR A 136 -10.76 4.58 9.01
CA THR A 136 -10.62 3.65 10.14
C THR A 136 -11.08 2.26 9.73
N GLN A 137 -12.28 2.12 9.17
CA GLN A 137 -12.81 0.82 8.71
C GLN A 137 -11.96 0.22 7.57
N THR A 138 -11.46 1.07 6.67
CA THR A 138 -10.60 0.67 5.57
C THR A 138 -9.28 0.10 6.07
N PHE A 139 -8.58 0.81 6.96
CA PHE A 139 -7.30 0.38 7.51
C PHE A 139 -7.46 -0.80 8.46
N GLN A 140 -8.59 -0.91 9.15
CA GLN A 140 -8.94 -2.15 9.87
C GLN A 140 -9.08 -3.34 8.90
N GLY A 141 -9.70 -3.13 7.74
CA GLY A 141 -9.79 -4.14 6.69
C GLY A 141 -8.42 -4.59 6.16
N LEU A 142 -7.47 -3.66 6.00
CA LEU A 142 -6.11 -4.00 5.55
C LEU A 142 -5.39 -4.97 6.49
N MET A 143 -5.72 -4.99 7.77
CA MET A 143 -5.16 -5.95 8.73
C MET A 143 -5.50 -7.40 8.32
N ALA A 144 -6.72 -7.65 7.84
CA ALA A 144 -7.17 -8.98 7.41
C ALA A 144 -6.46 -9.49 6.15
N HIS A 145 -5.79 -8.61 5.41
CA HIS A 145 -5.02 -8.93 4.20
C HIS A 145 -3.53 -9.16 4.46
N GLY A 146 -3.10 -9.15 5.73
CA GLY A 146 -1.70 -9.39 6.11
C GLY A 146 -0.78 -8.18 5.94
N SER A 147 -1.35 -6.99 5.70
CA SER A 147 -0.61 -5.74 5.50
C SER A 147 0.09 -5.23 6.76
N ILE A 148 -0.21 -5.81 7.94
CA ILE A 148 0.43 -5.48 9.22
C ILE A 148 1.96 -5.60 9.13
N LYS A 149 2.47 -6.54 8.32
CA LYS A 149 3.92 -6.75 8.14
C LYS A 149 4.67 -5.59 7.49
N ALA A 150 3.94 -4.61 6.93
CA ALA A 150 4.52 -3.40 6.35
C ALA A 150 4.55 -2.22 7.34
N LEU A 151 4.05 -2.39 8.56
CA LEU A 151 3.99 -1.35 9.58
C LEU A 151 5.24 -1.40 10.46
N PRO A 152 5.74 -0.25 10.94
CA PRO A 152 6.82 -0.22 11.94
C PRO A 152 6.40 -0.89 13.24
N GLU A 153 7.31 -1.69 13.82
CA GLU A 153 7.10 -2.34 15.11
C GLU A 153 6.97 -1.31 16.24
N GLU A 154 7.70 -0.20 16.14
CA GLU A 154 7.63 0.92 17.08
C GLU A 154 6.24 1.53 17.15
N CYS A 155 5.55 1.66 16.00
CA CYS A 155 4.17 2.16 15.99
C CYS A 155 3.19 1.11 16.54
N THR A 156 3.29 -0.13 16.06
CA THR A 156 2.34 -1.20 16.41
C THR A 156 2.47 -1.69 17.85
N SER A 157 3.60 -1.43 18.52
CA SER A 157 3.77 -1.67 19.95
C SER A 157 3.07 -0.63 20.84
N ARG A 158 2.83 0.59 20.33
CA ARG A 158 2.22 1.70 21.08
C ARG A 158 0.71 1.81 20.87
N MET A 159 0.21 1.37 19.72
CA MET A 159 -1.19 1.50 19.35
C MET A 159 -1.68 0.34 18.49
N SER A 160 -3.00 0.26 18.30
CA SER A 160 -3.59 -0.76 17.43
C SER A 160 -3.03 -0.67 16.00
N PRO A 161 -2.68 -1.79 15.33
CA PRO A 161 -1.99 -1.75 14.03
C PRO A 161 -2.71 -0.97 12.93
N TYR A 162 -4.04 -0.95 12.91
CA TYR A 162 -4.78 -0.18 11.93
C TYR A 162 -4.51 1.34 12.03
N LEU A 163 -4.18 1.84 13.22
CA LEU A 163 -3.85 3.25 13.43
C LEU A 163 -2.50 3.62 12.80
N CYS A 164 -1.60 2.66 12.66
CA CYS A 164 -0.29 2.87 12.04
C CYS A 164 -0.32 2.98 10.51
N PHE A 165 -1.48 2.77 9.87
CA PHE A 165 -1.66 3.10 8.46
C PHE A 165 -1.89 4.60 8.23
N PHE A 166 -2.26 5.32 9.28
CA PHE A 166 -2.42 6.76 9.19
C PHE A 166 -1.06 7.47 9.27
N PRO A 167 -0.69 8.30 8.28
CA PRO A 167 0.61 8.96 8.28
C PRO A 167 0.90 9.78 9.53
N GLN A 168 -0.09 10.41 10.18
CA GLN A 168 0.17 11.16 11.42
C GLN A 168 0.74 10.30 12.55
N ASN A 169 0.48 8.99 12.55
CA ASN A 169 0.96 8.06 13.57
C ASN A 169 2.26 7.35 13.18
N VAL A 170 2.57 7.25 11.89
CA VAL A 170 3.74 6.48 11.40
C VAL A 170 4.87 7.36 10.88
N GLN A 171 4.59 8.61 10.51
CA GLN A 171 5.58 9.53 9.92
C GLN A 171 6.82 9.74 10.81
N GLU A 172 6.67 9.69 12.13
CA GLU A 172 7.80 9.84 13.06
C GLU A 172 8.78 8.66 13.03
N HIS A 173 8.35 7.51 12.49
CA HIS A 173 9.14 6.30 12.38
C HIS A 173 9.82 6.13 11.02
N ILE A 174 9.51 7.00 10.05
CA ILE A 174 10.08 6.94 8.69
C ILE A 174 11.46 7.62 8.72
N LYS A 175 12.50 6.85 8.40
CA LYS A 175 13.89 7.33 8.41
C LYS A 175 14.27 8.03 7.10
N THR A 176 13.71 7.56 6.00
CA THR A 176 13.99 8.06 4.65
C THR A 176 13.19 9.35 4.38
N PRO A 177 13.81 10.40 3.82
CA PRO A 177 13.09 11.64 3.53
C PRO A 177 11.86 11.41 2.64
N ILE A 178 10.69 11.70 3.20
CA ILE A 178 9.39 11.60 2.54
C ILE A 178 8.74 12.97 2.44
N PHE A 179 8.19 13.28 1.26
CA PHE A 179 7.34 14.45 1.05
C PHE A 179 5.89 13.99 0.97
N PHE A 180 5.02 14.62 1.75
CA PHE A 180 3.57 14.43 1.68
C PHE A 180 2.94 15.57 0.89
N LEU A 181 2.39 15.25 -0.26
CA LEU A 181 1.60 16.17 -1.08
C LEU A 181 0.13 15.80 -0.89
N MET A 182 -0.64 16.66 -0.23
CA MET A 182 -2.06 16.42 0.05
C MET A 182 -2.86 17.70 -0.15
N SER A 183 -4.00 17.59 -0.82
CA SER A 183 -4.97 18.69 -0.91
C SER A 183 -5.67 18.87 0.43
N ALA A 184 -5.86 20.13 0.85
CA ALA A 184 -6.67 20.45 2.03
C ALA A 184 -8.13 19.95 1.89
N PHE A 185 -8.60 19.84 0.65
CA PHE A 185 -9.91 19.33 0.27
C PHE A 185 -9.74 18.17 -0.72
N ASP A 186 -8.99 17.14 -0.30
CA ASP A 186 -8.83 15.93 -1.11
C ASP A 186 -10.19 15.29 -1.39
N THR A 187 -10.46 14.98 -2.66
CA THR A 187 -11.76 14.46 -3.05
C THR A 187 -11.98 13.05 -2.54
N VAL A 188 -10.97 12.24 -2.26
CA VAL A 188 -11.21 10.90 -1.68
C VAL A 188 -11.47 11.00 -0.18
N GLN A 189 -10.78 11.91 0.51
CA GLN A 189 -11.07 12.27 1.90
C GLN A 189 -12.45 12.95 2.04
N GLY A 190 -12.85 13.74 1.03
CA GLY A 190 -14.03 14.60 1.02
C GLY A 190 -15.25 14.10 0.22
N MET A 191 -15.13 13.09 -0.67
CA MET A 191 -16.25 12.42 -1.39
C MET A 191 -17.17 11.62 -0.46
N ILE A 192 -16.99 11.84 0.84
CA ILE A 192 -18.00 11.72 1.86
C ILE A 192 -18.72 13.08 2.01
N GLN A 193 -19.33 13.55 0.93
CA GLN A 193 -20.27 14.67 0.90
C GLN A 193 -21.40 14.35 -0.07
#